data_AF-S3JCL0-F1
#
_entry.id   AF-S3JCL0-F1
#
_cell.length_a   1.000
_cell.length_b   1.000
_cell.length_c   1.000
_cell.angle_alpha   90.00
_cell.angle_beta   90.00
_cell.angle_gamma   90.00
#
_symmetry.space_group_name_H-M   'P 1'
#
loop_
_entity.id
_entity.type
_entity.pdbx_description
1 polymer ?
#
loop_
_entity_poly.entity_id
_entity_poly.type
_entity_poly.pdbx_seq_one_letter_code
_entity_poly.pdbx_strand_id
1 'polypeptide(L)'
;MLESIQKAQSPLALAPPLAAAIKRGEEAKKRFLSKQGGTLTSAEVCGVLACSSLELETMRLNHQVLGLSVNEELVYPAWQFIRPPAKIGTDYVK
;
A
#
# COMPACT_ATOMS: atom_id res chain seq x y z
N MET A 1 17.56 53.81 22.35
CA MET A 1 16.08 53.87 22.19
C MET A 1 15.78 53.25 20.83
N LEU A 2 15.35 51.98 20.73
CA LEU A 2 13.96 51.51 20.88
C LEU A 2 13.08 52.24 19.84
N GLU A 3 12.51 51.64 18.78
CA GLU A 3 11.71 50.40 18.69
C GLU A 3 11.75 49.85 17.25
N SER A 4 11.92 48.55 17.04
CA SER A 4 10.82 47.56 16.96
C SER A 4 9.78 47.86 15.89
N ILE A 5 10.10 47.55 14.63
CA ILE A 5 9.11 47.02 13.69
C ILE A 5 9.44 45.53 13.53
N GLN A 6 9.25 44.80 14.62
CA GLN A 6 9.02 43.36 14.55
C GLN A 6 7.73 43.18 13.76
N LYS A 7 7.87 42.92 12.46
CA LYS A 7 6.77 42.45 11.62
C LYS A 7 6.30 41.13 12.23
N ALA A 8 5.15 41.21 12.89
CA ALA A 8 4.48 40.12 13.55
C ALA A 8 4.34 38.91 12.60
N GLN A 9 4.77 37.76 13.13
CA GLN A 9 4.14 36.43 13.06
C GLN A 9 3.10 36.24 11.94
N SER A 10 3.22 35.26 11.06
CA SER A 10 3.46 33.85 11.40
C SER A 10 4.21 33.14 10.27
N PRO A 11 5.16 32.23 10.55
CA PRO A 11 5.43 31.19 9.58
C PRO A 11 4.13 30.40 9.47
N LEU A 12 3.45 30.52 8.33
CA LEU A 12 2.58 29.44 7.86
C LEU A 12 3.42 28.19 8.04
N ALA A 13 3.09 27.36 9.02
CA ALA A 13 3.66 26.04 9.18
C ALA A 13 3.15 25.23 7.98
N LEU A 14 3.73 25.52 6.82
CA LEU A 14 3.60 24.78 5.59
C LEU A 14 4.07 23.39 5.97
N ALA A 15 3.10 22.50 6.19
CA ALA A 15 3.37 21.09 6.32
C ALA A 15 4.37 20.71 5.22
N PRO A 16 5.43 19.98 5.54
CA PRO A 16 6.53 19.76 4.61
C PRO A 16 5.94 19.22 3.30
N PRO A 17 6.33 19.77 2.13
CA PRO A 17 5.73 19.40 0.84
C PRO A 17 5.75 17.87 0.59
N LEU A 18 6.72 17.19 1.20
CA LEU A 18 6.82 15.74 1.24
C LEU A 18 5.62 15.06 1.93
N ALA A 19 5.14 15.56 3.07
CA ALA A 19 3.99 14.99 3.77
C ALA A 19 2.70 15.08 2.93
N ALA A 20 2.50 16.20 2.23
CA ALA A 20 1.37 16.36 1.31
C ALA A 20 1.50 15.45 0.08
N ALA A 21 2.71 15.18 -0.40
CA ALA A 21 2.95 14.22 -1.48
C ALA A 21 2.67 12.77 -1.05
N ILE A 22 3.15 12.38 0.15
CA ILE A 22 2.89 11.06 0.73
C ILE A 22 1.39 10.80 0.84
N LYS A 23 0.65 11.74 1.44
CA LYS A 23 -0.81 11.62 1.60
C LYS A 23 -1.53 11.42 0.26
N ARG A 24 -1.15 12.19 -0.76
CA ARG A 24 -1.69 12.03 -2.12
C ARG A 24 -1.38 10.66 -2.72
N GLY A 25 -0.18 10.15 -2.49
CA GLY A 25 0.22 8.80 -2.91
C GLY A 25 -0.61 7.71 -2.25
N GLU A 26 -0.85 7.81 -0.95
CA GLU A 26 -1.70 6.88 -0.20
C GLU A 26 -3.15 6.92 -0.68
N GLU A 27 -3.71 8.11 -0.89
CA GLU A 27 -5.05 8.26 -1.45
C GLU A 27 -5.16 7.68 -2.86
N ALA A 28 -4.15 7.90 -3.71
CA ALA A 28 -4.09 7.31 -5.05
C ALA A 28 -4.03 5.78 -4.99
N LYS A 29 -3.22 5.21 -4.08
CA LYS A 29 -3.12 3.76 -3.86
C LYS A 29 -4.46 3.17 -3.45
N LYS A 30 -5.15 3.79 -2.47
CA LYS A 30 -6.49 3.36 -2.04
C LYS A 30 -7.50 3.38 -3.17
N ARG A 31 -7.53 4.46 -3.96
CA ARG A 31 -8.42 4.61 -5.12
C ARG A 31 -8.13 3.58 -6.21
N PHE A 32 -6.87 3.24 -6.41
CA PHE A 32 -6.48 2.21 -7.37
C PHE A 32 -6.99 0.84 -6.93
N LEU A 33 -6.72 0.47 -5.68
CA LEU A 33 -7.15 -0.83 -5.13
C LEU A 33 -8.67 -0.97 -5.11
N SER A 34 -9.41 0.07 -4.73
CA SER A 34 -10.87 0.04 -4.74
C SER A 34 -11.46 -0.16 -6.14
N LYS A 35 -10.85 0.43 -7.18
CA LYS A 35 -11.27 0.23 -8.58
C LYS A 35 -10.97 -1.17 -9.11
N GLN A 36 -9.94 -1.84 -8.60
CA GLN A 36 -9.47 -3.14 -9.10
C GLN A 36 -10.05 -4.33 -8.31
N GLY A 37 -11.22 -4.17 -7.70
CA GLY A 37 -11.88 -5.24 -6.95
C GLY A 37 -11.56 -5.29 -5.46
N GLY A 38 -10.86 -4.28 -4.92
CA GLY A 38 -10.62 -4.13 -3.49
C GLY A 38 -9.43 -4.92 -2.97
N THR A 39 -9.44 -5.14 -1.65
CA THR A 39 -8.36 -5.78 -0.90
C THR A 39 -8.92 -6.83 0.04
N LEU A 40 -8.14 -7.88 0.26
CA LEU A 40 -8.38 -8.96 1.20
C LEU A 40 -7.38 -8.88 2.36
N THR A 41 -7.82 -9.33 3.52
CA THR A 41 -7.00 -9.57 4.70
C THR A 41 -6.23 -10.89 4.57
N SER A 42 -5.21 -11.09 5.40
CA SER A 42 -4.49 -12.37 5.46
C SER A 42 -5.42 -13.55 5.74
N ALA A 43 -6.40 -13.39 6.63
CA ALA A 43 -7.38 -14.42 6.96
C ALA A 43 -8.25 -14.81 5.76
N GLU A 44 -8.73 -13.82 5.00
CA GLU A 44 -9.52 -14.05 3.79
C GLU A 44 -8.69 -14.74 2.70
N VAL A 45 -7.43 -14.32 2.50
CA VAL A 45 -6.53 -14.96 1.52
C VAL A 45 -6.24 -16.41 1.90
N CYS A 46 -5.95 -16.69 3.18
CA CYS A 46 -5.79 -18.06 3.67
C CYS A 46 -7.04 -18.92 3.41
N GLY A 47 -8.24 -18.33 3.58
CA GLY A 47 -9.50 -18.99 3.24
C GLY A 47 -9.65 -19.30 1.75
N VAL A 48 -9.21 -18.38 0.88
CA VAL A 48 -9.28 -18.55 -0.59
C VAL A 48 -8.25 -19.56 -1.10
N LEU A 49 -7.02 -19.53 -0.57
CA LEU A 49 -5.92 -20.41 -1.00
C LEU A 49 -5.89 -21.76 -0.26
N ALA A 50 -6.73 -21.94 0.77
CA ALA A 50 -6.71 -23.08 1.68
C ALA A 50 -5.31 -23.34 2.27
N CYS A 51 -4.62 -22.28 2.68
CA CYS A 51 -3.28 -22.34 3.28
C CYS A 51 -3.28 -21.76 4.70
N SER A 52 -2.21 -22.05 5.44
CA SER A 52 -1.94 -21.47 6.76
C SER A 52 -1.33 -20.07 6.64
N SER A 53 -1.40 -19.31 7.73
CA SER A 53 -0.77 -17.97 7.81
C SER A 53 0.74 -18.01 7.57
N LEU A 54 1.42 -19.06 8.04
CA LEU A 54 2.85 -19.25 7.83
C LEU A 54 3.19 -19.50 6.36
N GLU A 55 2.38 -20.30 5.67
CA GLU A 55 2.54 -20.55 4.23
C GLU A 55 2.29 -19.28 3.43
N LEU A 56 1.24 -18.51 3.75
CA LEU A 56 0.98 -17.22 3.09
C LEU A 56 2.14 -16.25 3.27
N GLU A 57 2.72 -16.17 4.47
CA GLU A 57 3.88 -15.33 4.75
C GLU A 57 5.11 -15.81 3.97
N THR A 58 5.33 -17.12 3.87
CA THR A 58 6.40 -17.70 3.05
C THR A 58 6.22 -17.36 1.57
N MET A 59 5.00 -17.45 1.05
CA MET A 59 4.68 -17.05 -0.33
C MET A 59 4.95 -15.56 -0.57
N ARG A 60 4.62 -14.69 0.41
CA ARG A 60 4.89 -13.25 0.34
C ARG A 60 6.38 -12.95 0.32
N LEU A 61 7.16 -13.58 1.21
CA LEU A 61 8.62 -13.43 1.27
C LEU A 61 9.29 -13.95 0.00
N ASN A 62 8.74 -15.00 -0.62
CA ASN A 62 9.21 -15.56 -1.89
C ASN A 62 8.67 -14.82 -3.13
N HIS A 63 8.02 -13.66 -2.96
CA HIS A 63 7.45 -12.84 -4.04
C HIS A 63 6.38 -13.54 -4.90
N GLN A 64 5.75 -14.61 -4.38
CA GLN A 64 4.65 -15.31 -5.05
C GLN A 64 3.30 -14.61 -4.84
N VAL A 65 3.17 -13.86 -3.74
CA VAL A 65 1.98 -13.08 -3.39
C VAL A 65 2.40 -11.66 -3.03
N LEU A 66 1.68 -10.67 -3.57
CA LEU A 66 1.91 -9.26 -3.27
C LEU A 66 1.08 -8.84 -2.05
N GLY A 67 1.77 -8.48 -0.96
CA GLY A 67 1.20 -7.77 0.17
C GLY A 67 1.52 -6.28 0.10
N LEU A 68 0.53 -5.42 0.28
CA LEU A 68 0.70 -3.97 0.27
C LEU A 68 0.37 -3.41 1.66
N SER A 69 1.20 -2.50 2.15
CA SER A 69 0.83 -1.70 3.31
C SER A 69 -0.07 -0.53 2.90
N VAL A 70 -1.25 -0.47 3.50
CA VAL A 70 -2.24 0.60 3.35
C VAL A 70 -2.71 0.98 4.76
N ASN A 71 -2.45 2.23 5.19
CA ASN A 71 -2.72 2.68 6.55
C ASN A 71 -2.07 1.78 7.63
N GLU A 72 -0.82 1.38 7.44
CA GLU A 72 -0.10 0.48 8.38
C GLU A 72 -0.64 -0.96 8.44
N GLU A 73 -1.76 -1.26 7.77
CA GLU A 73 -2.30 -2.60 7.64
C GLU A 73 -1.74 -3.29 6.39
N LEU A 74 -1.37 -4.56 6.54
CA LEU A 74 -0.97 -5.41 5.43
C LEU A 74 -2.22 -5.98 4.76
N VAL A 75 -2.43 -5.60 3.51
CA VAL A 75 -3.58 -6.03 2.71
C VAL A 75 -3.13 -6.64 1.38
N TYR A 76 -3.96 -7.52 0.84
CA TYR A 76 -3.66 -8.25 -0.38
C TYR A 76 -4.68 -7.85 -1.46
N PRO A 77 -4.25 -7.27 -2.59
CA PRO A 77 -5.16 -6.95 -3.68
C PRO A 77 -6.00 -8.16 -4.14
N ALA A 78 -7.32 -8.04 -4.16
CA ALA A 78 -8.23 -9.15 -4.40
C ALA A 78 -8.04 -9.78 -5.80
N TRP A 79 -7.73 -8.96 -6.81
CA TRP A 79 -7.51 -9.40 -8.19
C TRP A 79 -6.40 -10.44 -8.35
N GLN A 80 -5.47 -10.57 -7.39
CA GLN A 80 -4.44 -11.63 -7.42
C GLN A 80 -5.03 -13.03 -7.32
N PHE A 81 -6.23 -13.15 -6.76
CA PHE A 81 -6.88 -14.43 -6.44
C PHE A 81 -8.12 -14.67 -7.29
N ILE A 82 -8.48 -13.73 -8.17
CA ILE A 82 -9.63 -13.84 -9.07
C ILE A 82 -9.13 -14.48 -10.39
N ARG A 83 -9.17 -15.83 -10.43
CA ARG A 83 -9.10 -16.78 -11.58
C ARG A 83 -7.75 -17.43 -11.98
N PRO A 84 -7.82 -18.63 -12.63
CA PRO A 84 -7.09 -19.87 -12.31
C PRO A 84 -5.77 -19.98 -13.10
N PRO A 85 -4.96 -21.04 -12.90
CA PRO A 85 -3.50 -20.94 -12.87
C PRO A 85 -2.96 -20.31 -14.15
N ALA A 86 -2.67 -19.01 -14.09
CA ALA A 86 -1.55 -18.53 -14.86
C ALA A 86 -0.38 -19.26 -14.23
N LYS A 87 0.09 -20.33 -14.88
CA LYS A 87 1.47 -20.77 -14.71
C LYS A 87 2.26 -19.47 -14.66
N ILE A 88 2.83 -19.15 -13.50
CA ILE A 88 3.85 -18.13 -13.38
C ILE A 88 4.98 -18.71 -14.22
N GLY A 89 4.88 -18.45 -15.51
CA GLY A 89 5.92 -18.69 -16.47
C GLY A 89 7.06 -17.86 -15.95
N THR A 90 8.04 -18.55 -15.43
CA THR A 90 9.44 -18.14 -15.37
C THR A 90 9.96 -17.90 -16.79
N ASP A 91 9.26 -17.04 -17.55
CA ASP A 91 9.59 -16.56 -18.88
C ASP A 91 9.63 -15.03 -18.84
N TYR A 92 10.39 -14.49 -17.88
CA TYR A 92 11.15 -13.29 -18.18
C TYR A 92 12.40 -13.76 -18.94
N VAL A 93 12.32 -13.89 -20.26
CA VAL A 93 13.47 -14.16 -21.13
C VAL A 93 13.88 -12.87 -21.83
N LYS A 94 15.05 -12.35 -21.47
CA LYS A 94 16.26 -12.34 -22.32
C LYS A 94 17.48 -11.87 -21.54
#